data_AF-A0A7V9TYI3-F1
#
_entry.id   AF-A0A7V9TYI3-F1
#
_cell.length_a   1.000
_cell.length_b   1.000
_cell.length_c   1.000
_cell.angle_alpha   90.00
_cell.angle_beta   90.00
_cell.angle_gamma   90.00
#
_symmetry.space_group_name_H-M   'P 1'
#
loop_
_entity.id
_entity.type
_entity.pdbx_description
1 polymer ?
#
loop_
_entity_poly.entity_id
_entity_poly.type
_entity_poly.pdbx_seq_one_letter_code
_entity_poly.pdbx_strand_id
1 'polypeptide(L)'
;LPDGTGVALRGSVVTNKRWEDGEPFDADGRGTSDLDVTLIGAKVMEFWSADAYYIPVLHTKPLCDEDPGVAPALNPLRQELQKLAERPVNFQATANFILYTRDVLFDEPFYTVVEPEKVS
;
A
#
# COMPACT_ATOMS: atom_id res chain seq x y z
N LEU A 1 -8.77 7.22 -8.39
CA LEU A 1 -7.36 7.60 -8.11
C LEU A 1 -6.95 8.67 -9.12
N PRO A 2 -5.98 9.55 -8.84
CA PRO A 2 -5.44 10.48 -9.83
C PRO A 2 -4.92 9.74 -11.07
N ASP A 3 -5.05 10.36 -12.23
CA ASP A 3 -4.49 9.82 -13.47
C ASP A 3 -2.97 9.60 -13.34
N GLY A 4 -2.51 8.48 -13.89
CA GLY A 4 -1.12 8.05 -13.85
C GLY A 4 -0.69 7.36 -12.53
N THR A 5 -1.60 7.16 -11.58
CA THR A 5 -1.32 6.42 -10.34
C THR A 5 -1.05 4.95 -10.63
N GLY A 6 0.15 4.48 -10.31
CA GLY A 6 0.48 3.06 -10.31
C GLY A 6 -0.04 2.36 -9.04
N VAL A 7 -0.20 1.05 -9.12
CA VAL A 7 -0.67 0.22 -8.00
C VAL A 7 0.16 -1.06 -7.95
N ALA A 8 0.73 -1.35 -6.79
CA ALA A 8 1.45 -2.59 -6.53
C ALA A 8 0.94 -3.26 -5.24
N LEU A 9 0.95 -4.58 -5.23
CA LEU A 9 0.82 -5.39 -4.02
C LEU A 9 2.22 -5.70 -3.49
N ARG A 10 2.37 -5.70 -2.16
CA ARG A 10 3.64 -5.97 -1.50
C ARG A 10 3.47 -6.81 -0.24
N GLY A 11 4.58 -7.11 0.42
CA GLY A 11 4.55 -7.75 1.73
C GLY A 11 4.02 -9.17 1.66
N SER A 12 3.26 -9.56 2.68
CA SER A 12 2.91 -10.94 2.95
C SER A 12 2.17 -11.61 1.79
N VAL A 13 1.34 -10.87 1.03
CA VAL A 13 0.58 -11.43 -0.10
C VAL A 13 1.48 -11.87 -1.26
N VAL A 14 2.67 -11.28 -1.39
CA VAL A 14 3.64 -11.61 -2.44
C VAL A 14 4.63 -12.67 -1.96
N THR A 15 5.06 -12.59 -0.70
CA THR A 15 6.05 -13.52 -0.12
C THR A 15 5.43 -14.82 0.39
N ASN A 16 4.10 -14.86 0.53
CA ASN A 16 3.34 -15.92 1.18
C ASN A 16 3.75 -16.16 2.65
N LYS A 17 4.31 -15.14 3.31
CA LYS A 17 4.77 -15.19 4.70
C LYS A 17 4.36 -13.94 5.44
N ARG A 18 3.75 -14.09 6.62
CA ARG A 18 3.44 -13.00 7.53
C ARG A 18 4.72 -12.30 7.98
N TRP A 19 4.66 -10.98 8.05
CA TRP A 19 5.79 -10.16 8.49
C TRP A 19 6.10 -10.32 9.98
N GLU A 20 5.08 -10.59 10.81
CA GLU A 20 5.17 -10.58 12.28
C GLU A 20 5.94 -11.80 12.83
N ASP A 21 5.65 -12.98 12.30
CA ASP A 21 6.12 -14.27 12.83
C ASP A 21 6.71 -15.21 11.75
N GLY A 22 6.58 -14.86 10.47
CA GLY A 22 7.06 -15.68 9.36
C GLY A 22 6.17 -16.87 9.01
N GLU A 23 5.01 -17.02 9.65
CA GLU A 23 4.04 -18.06 9.36
C GLU A 23 3.43 -17.86 7.96
N PRO A 24 2.81 -18.90 7.35
CA PRO A 24 2.09 -18.75 6.10
C PRO A 24 1.08 -17.60 6.13
N PHE A 25 0.88 -16.95 4.98
CA PHE A 25 0.03 -15.76 4.84
C PHE A 25 -1.30 -15.88 5.61
N ASP A 26 -2.09 -16.92 5.41
CA ASP A 26 -3.38 -17.11 6.09
C ASP A 26 -3.31 -18.25 7.13
N ALA A 27 -2.24 -18.32 7.93
CA ALA A 27 -2.03 -19.39 8.92
C ALA A 27 -3.18 -19.53 9.93
N ASP A 28 -3.80 -18.41 10.31
CA ASP A 28 -4.95 -18.37 11.23
C ASP A 28 -6.31 -18.60 10.55
N GLY A 29 -6.31 -18.87 9.24
CA GLY A 29 -7.50 -19.06 8.43
C GLY A 29 -7.58 -18.11 7.25
N ARG A 30 -8.45 -18.43 6.29
CA ARG A 30 -8.62 -17.63 5.07
C ARG A 30 -9.03 -16.20 5.41
N GLY A 31 -8.27 -15.22 4.92
CA GLY A 31 -8.59 -13.79 5.04
C GLY A 31 -8.18 -13.15 6.36
N THR A 32 -7.32 -13.81 7.15
CA THR A 32 -6.80 -13.24 8.40
C THR A 32 -5.63 -12.29 8.17
N SER A 33 -4.88 -12.45 7.08
CA SER A 33 -3.86 -11.49 6.69
C SER A 33 -4.38 -10.41 5.75
N ASP A 34 -3.80 -9.24 5.91
CA ASP A 34 -4.11 -8.02 5.18
C ASP A 34 -3.44 -7.96 3.80
N LEU A 35 -4.04 -7.17 2.91
CA LEU A 35 -3.44 -6.81 1.64
C LEU A 35 -2.79 -5.43 1.74
N ASP A 36 -1.46 -5.42 1.59
CA ASP A 36 -0.71 -4.18 1.45
C ASP A 36 -0.74 -3.69 0.00
N VAL A 37 -1.51 -2.63 -0.23
CA VAL A 37 -1.61 -1.94 -1.52
C VAL A 37 -0.77 -0.67 -1.48
N THR A 38 0.20 -0.58 -2.38
CA THR A 38 1.05 0.61 -2.55
C THR A 38 0.61 1.38 -3.79
N LEU A 39 0.16 2.61 -3.58
CA LEU A 39 -0.17 3.60 -4.61
C LEU A 39 1.10 4.37 -5.00
N ILE A 40 1.35 4.52 -6.29
CA ILE A 40 2.60 5.07 -6.80
C ILE A 40 2.31 6.35 -7.59
N GLY A 41 2.91 7.46 -7.16
CA GLY A 41 2.90 8.74 -7.88
C GLY A 41 2.80 9.95 -6.97
N ALA A 42 3.36 11.08 -7.40
CA ALA A 42 3.38 12.30 -6.59
C ALA A 42 1.97 12.83 -6.26
N LYS A 43 1.03 12.80 -7.22
CA LYS A 43 -0.34 13.32 -7.00
C LYS A 43 -1.15 12.49 -6.01
N VAL A 44 -0.95 11.16 -5.96
CA VAL A 44 -1.70 10.31 -5.01
C VAL A 44 -1.18 10.49 -3.58
N MET A 45 0.06 10.93 -3.40
CA MET A 45 0.60 11.28 -2.08
C MET A 45 -0.16 12.43 -1.43
N GLU A 46 -0.63 13.41 -2.22
CA GLU A 46 -1.36 14.59 -1.72
C GLU A 46 -2.66 14.26 -0.97
N PHE A 47 -3.15 13.01 -1.07
CA PHE A 47 -4.30 12.53 -0.32
C PHE A 47 -4.00 12.27 1.15
N TRP A 48 -2.73 12.14 1.54
CA TRP A 48 -2.33 11.95 2.93
C TRP A 48 -2.19 13.28 3.67
N SER A 49 -2.69 13.30 4.90
CA SER A 49 -2.47 14.37 5.88
C SER A 49 -0.98 14.65 6.04
N ALA A 50 -0.60 15.92 6.23
CA ALA A 50 0.79 16.37 6.22
C ALA A 50 1.68 15.70 7.29
N ASP A 51 1.10 15.23 8.39
CA ASP A 51 1.74 14.52 9.49
C ASP A 51 1.67 12.98 9.36
N ALA A 52 1.07 12.49 8.27
CA ALA A 52 0.90 11.07 7.97
C ALA A 52 1.97 10.52 7.02
N TYR A 53 3.22 10.93 7.23
CA TYR A 53 4.38 10.49 6.46
C TYR A 53 5.43 9.84 7.37
N TYR A 54 5.97 8.70 6.95
CA TYR A 54 7.20 8.16 7.54
C TYR A 54 8.41 8.91 6.99
N ILE A 55 8.39 9.20 5.69
CA ILE A 55 9.39 10.04 5.02
C ILE A 55 8.62 11.12 4.25
N PRO A 56 8.73 12.40 4.65
CA PRO A 56 8.01 13.49 3.99
C PRO A 56 8.20 13.45 2.47
N VAL A 57 7.09 13.60 1.73
CA VAL A 57 7.05 13.60 0.24
C VAL A 57 7.42 12.27 -0.43
N LEU A 58 8.01 11.31 0.29
CA LEU A 58 8.47 10.03 -0.29
C LEU A 58 7.61 8.83 0.09
N HIS A 59 7.19 8.71 1.35
CA HIS A 59 6.49 7.53 1.84
C HIS A 59 5.53 7.82 2.99
N THR A 60 4.30 7.35 2.84
CA THR A 60 3.21 7.62 3.79
C THR A 60 3.07 6.55 4.88
N LYS A 61 2.42 6.94 5.97
CA LYS A 61 1.85 5.99 6.94
C LYS A 61 0.73 5.16 6.27
N PRO A 62 0.46 3.93 6.75
CA PRO A 62 -0.65 3.15 6.25
C PRO A 62 -1.99 3.80 6.58
N LEU A 63 -2.86 3.86 5.58
CA LEU A 63 -4.29 4.06 5.75
C LEU A 63 -4.92 2.68 5.97
N CYS A 64 -5.46 2.47 7.16
CA CYS A 64 -6.05 1.22 7.63
C CYS A 64 -7.32 1.48 8.46
N ASP A 65 -7.91 0.43 9.05
CA ASP A 65 -9.11 0.55 9.89
C ASP A 65 -8.82 1.29 11.22
N GLU A 66 -7.59 1.20 11.74
CA GLU A 66 -7.17 1.84 12.98
C GLU A 66 -6.91 3.34 12.81
N ASP A 67 -6.52 3.78 11.62
CA ASP A 67 -6.22 5.18 11.31
C ASP A 67 -6.83 5.64 9.98
N PRO A 68 -8.18 5.69 9.86
CA PRO A 68 -8.85 6.06 8.62
C PRO A 68 -8.70 7.56 8.30
N GLY A 69 -8.23 8.35 9.27
CA GLY A 69 -8.10 9.81 9.19
C GLY A 69 -6.84 10.29 8.47
N VAL A 70 -5.86 9.41 8.21
CA VAL A 70 -4.62 9.81 7.52
C VAL A 70 -4.83 10.17 6.06
N ALA A 71 -5.86 9.62 5.41
CA ALA A 71 -6.17 9.89 4.01
C ALA A 71 -7.69 9.72 3.77
N PRO A 72 -8.52 10.63 4.32
CA PRO A 72 -9.97 10.44 4.42
C PRO A 72 -10.66 10.31 3.06
N ALA A 73 -10.13 10.97 2.02
CA ALA A 73 -10.69 10.88 0.67
C ALA A 73 -10.40 9.54 -0.04
N LEU A 74 -9.43 8.76 0.44
CA LEU A 74 -9.14 7.41 -0.09
C LEU A 74 -9.77 6.30 0.75
N ASN A 75 -10.14 6.57 2.00
CA ASN A 75 -10.70 5.55 2.89
C ASN A 75 -11.97 4.86 2.33
N PRO A 76 -12.92 5.54 1.67
CA PRO A 76 -14.05 4.85 1.04
C PRO A 76 -13.64 3.82 0.00
N LEU A 77 -12.64 4.14 -0.85
CA LEU A 77 -12.10 3.21 -1.84
C LEU A 77 -11.45 2.00 -1.17
N ARG A 78 -10.64 2.23 -0.12
CA ARG A 78 -10.03 1.15 0.66
C ARG A 78 -11.08 0.21 1.24
N GLN A 79 -12.15 0.76 1.82
CA GLN A 79 -13.27 -0.02 2.38
C GLN A 79 -14.03 -0.83 1.32
N GLU A 80 -14.25 -0.27 0.13
CA GLU A 80 -14.83 -1.01 -1.00
C GLU A 80 -13.95 -2.19 -1.41
N LEU A 81 -12.63 -1.99 -1.49
CA LEU A 81 -11.69 -3.07 -1.80
C LEU A 81 -11.61 -4.13 -0.69
N GLN A 82 -11.67 -3.73 0.57
CA GLN A 82 -11.74 -4.64 1.71
C GLN A 82 -12.98 -5.54 1.65
N LYS A 83 -14.14 -4.99 1.30
CA LYS A 83 -15.35 -5.78 1.08
C LYS A 83 -15.19 -6.74 -0.10
N LEU A 84 -14.57 -6.29 -1.19
CA LEU A 84 -14.36 -7.12 -2.38
C LEU A 84 -13.36 -8.26 -2.13
N ALA A 85 -12.30 -7.99 -1.37
CA ALA A 85 -11.25 -8.96 -1.06
C ALA A 85 -11.61 -9.89 0.10
N GLU A 86 -12.67 -9.57 0.85
CA GLU A 86 -13.11 -10.28 2.06
C GLU A 86 -11.97 -10.42 3.10
N ARG A 87 -11.11 -9.40 3.21
CA ARG A 87 -9.97 -9.33 4.13
C ARG A 87 -9.52 -7.87 4.33
N PRO A 88 -8.77 -7.56 5.39
CA PRO A 88 -8.26 -6.21 5.59
C PRO A 88 -7.43 -5.72 4.41
N VAL A 89 -7.59 -4.44 4.05
CA VAL A 89 -6.82 -3.80 2.99
C VAL A 89 -6.21 -2.53 3.54
N ASN A 90 -4.90 -2.42 3.38
CA ASN A 90 -4.10 -1.29 3.84
C ASN A 90 -3.53 -0.55 2.63
N PHE A 91 -3.64 0.77 2.64
CA PHE A 91 -3.11 1.62 1.59
C PHE A 91 -1.88 2.35 2.09
N GLN A 92 -0.82 2.37 1.30
CA GLN A 92 0.28 3.31 1.43
C GLN A 92 0.56 3.96 0.09
N ALA A 93 1.23 5.10 0.11
CA ALA A 93 1.68 5.75 -1.10
C ALA A 93 3.19 5.99 -1.11
N THR A 94 3.75 6.02 -2.31
CA THR A 94 5.11 6.49 -2.57
C THR A 94 5.18 7.34 -3.83
N ALA A 95 6.03 8.36 -3.82
CA ALA A 95 6.19 9.27 -4.96
C ALA A 95 6.99 8.65 -6.12
N ASN A 96 7.91 7.73 -5.85
CA ASN A 96 8.74 7.08 -6.87
C ASN A 96 9.03 5.63 -6.47
N PHE A 97 8.53 4.71 -7.28
CA PHE A 97 8.62 3.29 -7.03
C PHE A 97 10.06 2.76 -7.00
N ILE A 98 10.92 3.18 -7.93
CA ILE A 98 12.32 2.70 -8.00
C ILE A 98 13.10 3.15 -6.76
N LEU A 99 12.96 4.42 -6.38
CA LEU A 99 13.62 4.94 -5.18
C LEU A 99 13.09 4.23 -3.93
N TYR A 100 11.77 4.01 -3.86
CA TYR A 100 11.18 3.28 -2.76
C TYR A 100 11.70 1.83 -2.66
N THR A 101 11.77 1.10 -3.77
CA THR A 101 12.27 -0.28 -3.77
C THR A 101 13.71 -0.34 -3.30
N ARG A 102 14.57 0.58 -3.78
CA ARG A 102 15.98 0.61 -3.42
C ARG A 102 16.24 1.06 -1.98
N ASP A 103 15.59 2.14 -1.57
CA ASP A 103 15.91 2.85 -0.33
C ASP A 103 15.08 2.36 0.88
N VAL A 104 13.91 1.78 0.63
CA VAL A 104 12.98 1.33 1.69
C VAL A 104 12.76 -0.19 1.66
N LEU A 105 12.57 -0.77 0.48
CA LEU A 105 12.24 -2.20 0.37
C LEU A 105 13.44 -3.14 0.26
N PHE A 106 14.69 -2.67 0.13
CA PHE A 106 15.90 -3.52 0.03
C PHE A 106 15.73 -4.73 -0.93
N ASP A 107 15.21 -4.50 -2.14
CA ASP A 107 14.92 -5.52 -3.16
C ASP A 107 13.85 -6.59 -2.77
N GLU A 108 12.96 -6.27 -1.84
CA GLU A 108 11.79 -7.11 -1.55
C GLU A 108 10.87 -7.28 -2.78
N PRO A 109 10.28 -8.47 -2.95
CA PRO A 109 9.40 -8.76 -4.07
C PRO A 109 8.07 -8.01 -3.95
N PHE A 110 7.52 -7.63 -5.10
CA PHE A 110 6.24 -6.95 -5.24
C PHE A 110 5.53 -7.45 -6.52
N TYR A 111 4.25 -7.14 -6.63
CA TYR A 111 3.46 -7.43 -7.82
C TYR A 111 2.75 -6.17 -8.32
N THR A 112 3.13 -5.67 -9.49
CA THR A 112 2.47 -4.52 -10.12
C THR A 112 1.12 -4.93 -10.70
N VAL A 113 0.06 -4.28 -10.23
CA VAL A 113 -1.32 -4.46 -10.72
C VAL A 113 -1.64 -3.43 -11.81
N VAL A 114 -1.19 -2.19 -11.61
CA VAL A 114 -1.33 -1.08 -12.55
C VAL A 114 0.02 -0.39 -12.67
N GLU A 115 0.54 -0.30 -13.89
CA GLU A 115 1.79 0.41 -14.16
C GLU A 115 1.61 1.91 -13.90
N PRO A 116 2.53 2.56 -13.14
CA PRO A 116 2.54 4.01 -13.04
C PRO A 116 2.87 4.62 -14.40
N GLU A 117 2.31 5.80 -14.67
CA GLU A 117 2.67 6.53 -15.88
C GLU A 117 4.16 6.92 -15.84
N LYS A 118 4.88 6.70 -16.94
CA LYS A 118 6.29 7.06 -17.03
C LYS A 118 6.42 8.57 -16.93
N VAL A 119 7.10 9.05 -15.89
CA VAL A 119 7.54 10.45 -15.84
C VAL A 119 8.56 10.62 -16.96
N SER A 120 8.16 11.36 -18.00
CA SER A 120 8.98 11.71 -19.17
C SER A 120 10.11 12.66 -18.82
#